data_AF-A0A2W4K743-F1
#
_entry.id   AF-A0A2W4K743-F1
#
_cell.length_a   1.000
_cell.length_b   1.000
_cell.length_c   1.000
_cell.angle_alpha   90.00
_cell.angle_beta   90.00
_cell.angle_gamma   90.00
#
_symmetry.space_group_name_H-M   'P 1'
#
loop_
_entity.id
_entity.type
_entity.pdbx_description
1 polymer ?
#
loop_
_entity_poly.entity_id
_entity_poly.type
_entity_poly.pdbx_seq_one_letter_code
_entity_poly.pdbx_strand_id
1 'polypeptide(L)' 'YLEIPEDIIEKPPTAGLWEGQTDESEMGITYSQLDEYILTGEAPEEVKEKIMKMHLKSEHKRRLPVMPNF' A
#
# COMPACT_ATOMS: atom_id res chain seq x y z
N TYR A 1 -0.77 12.75 21.19
CA TYR A 1 -1.59 12.87 19.96
C TYR A 1 -1.38 14.28 19.41
N LEU A 2 -1.38 14.48 18.09
CA LEU A 2 -0.88 15.72 17.44
C LEU A 2 -1.97 16.76 17.11
N GLU A 3 -3.19 16.61 17.63
CA GLU A 3 -4.32 17.53 17.40
C GLU A 3 -4.61 17.81 15.90
N ILE A 4 -4.43 16.80 15.05
CA ILE A 4 -4.77 16.89 13.63
C ILE A 4 -6.30 16.93 13.49
N PRO A 5 -6.88 17.78 12.61
CA PRO A 5 -8.31 17.80 12.33
C PRO A 5 -8.87 16.43 11.95
N GLU A 6 -10.04 16.09 12.50
CA GLU A 6 -10.68 14.79 12.30
C GLU A 6 -10.95 14.50 10.82
N ASP A 7 -11.37 15.52 10.06
CA ASP A 7 -11.61 15.40 8.62
C ASP A 7 -10.38 14.95 7.82
N ILE A 8 -9.15 15.17 8.33
CA ILE A 8 -7.92 14.67 7.69
C ILE A 8 -7.67 13.22 8.06
N ILE A 9 -7.98 12.84 9.29
CA ILE A 9 -7.77 11.48 9.83
C ILE A 9 -8.78 10.51 9.21
N GLU A 10 -10.05 10.91 9.10
CA GLU A 10 -11.15 10.07 8.61
C GLU A 10 -11.25 10.02 7.09
N LYS A 11 -10.59 10.95 6.38
CA LYS A 11 -10.63 10.99 4.91
C LYS A 11 -10.04 9.69 4.34
N PRO A 12 -10.76 9.00 3.43
CA PRO A 12 -10.21 7.84 2.73
C PRO A 12 -8.89 8.19 2.03
N PRO A 13 -7.82 7.39 2.22
CA PRO A 13 -6.55 7.62 1.55
C PRO A 13 -6.69 7.56 0.02
N THR A 14 -6.06 8.53 -0.65
CA THR A 14 -6.16 8.72 -2.10
C THR A 14 -4.93 9.44 -2.64
N ALA A 15 -4.43 9.01 -3.79
CA ALA A 15 -3.39 9.69 -4.56
C ALA A 15 -3.92 10.93 -5.32
N GLY A 16 -5.25 11.09 -5.43
CA GLY A 16 -5.90 12.23 -6.07
C GLY A 16 -5.69 12.31 -7.58
N LEU A 17 -5.42 11.18 -8.24
CA LEU A 17 -5.14 11.15 -9.68
C LEU A 17 -6.40 11.32 -10.55
N TRP A 18 -7.56 10.92 -10.04
CA TRP A 18 -8.88 11.17 -10.64
C TRP A 18 -9.99 11.17 -9.58
N GLU A 19 -11.16 11.65 -9.96
CA GLU A 19 -12.32 11.76 -9.07
C GLU A 19 -12.80 10.38 -8.59
N GLY A 20 -13.06 10.26 -7.29
CA GLY A 20 -13.51 9.01 -6.67
C GLY A 20 -12.43 7.94 -6.49
N GLN A 21 -11.17 8.22 -6.82
CA GLN A 21 -10.06 7.29 -6.58
C GLN A 21 -9.81 7.12 -5.08
N THR A 22 -9.66 5.87 -4.65
CA THR A 22 -9.19 5.51 -3.31
C THR A 22 -8.11 4.44 -3.45
N ASP A 23 -7.08 4.52 -2.60
CA ASP A 23 -5.95 3.60 -2.68
C ASP A 23 -6.39 2.14 -2.42
N GLU A 24 -7.31 1.91 -1.48
CA GLU A 24 -7.86 0.57 -1.19
C GLU A 24 -8.61 -0.04 -2.39
N SER A 25 -9.34 0.77 -3.15
CA SER A 25 -10.04 0.30 -4.37
C SER A 25 -9.05 -0.11 -5.47
N GLU A 26 -7.99 0.68 -5.67
CA GLU A 26 -6.98 0.37 -6.70
C GLU A 26 -6.11 -0.82 -6.33
N MET A 27 -5.67 -0.89 -5.07
CA MET A 27 -4.92 -2.02 -4.56
C MET A 27 -5.80 -3.25 -4.39
N GLY A 28 -7.12 -3.06 -4.20
CA GLY A 28 -8.11 -4.08 -3.88
C GLY A 28 -7.74 -4.92 -2.65
N ILE A 29 -7.18 -4.25 -1.64
CA ILE A 29 -6.94 -4.73 -0.27
C ILE A 29 -7.14 -3.51 0.64
N THR A 30 -7.58 -3.71 1.88
CA THR A 30 -7.72 -2.61 2.84
C THR A 30 -6.42 -2.34 3.56
N TYR A 31 -6.27 -1.13 4.12
CA TYR A 31 -5.13 -0.79 4.97
C TYR A 31 -5.10 -1.67 6.23
N SER A 32 -6.25 -1.99 6.83
CA SER A 32 -6.30 -2.91 7.98
C SER A 32 -5.73 -4.30 7.65
N GLN A 33 -6.04 -4.83 6.45
CA GLN A 33 -5.50 -6.11 6.02
C GLN A 33 -3.98 -6.05 5.76
N LEU A 34 -3.51 -4.96 5.17
CA LEU A 34 -2.09 -4.75 4.91
C LEU A 34 -1.31 -4.59 6.23
N ASP A 35 -1.83 -3.79 7.16
CA ASP A 35 -1.20 -3.54 8.46
C ASP A 35 -1.12 -4.81 9.29
N GLU A 36 -2.21 -5.59 9.36
CA GLU A 36 -2.21 -6.90 10.02
C GLU A 36 -1.11 -7.79 9.42
N TYR A 37 -1.05 -7.90 8.10
CA TYR A 37 -0.02 -8.71 7.44
C TYR A 37 1.41 -8.22 7.72
N ILE A 38 1.64 -6.90 7.76
CA ILE A 38 2.96 -6.34 8.06
C ILE A 38 3.37 -6.62 9.52
N LEU A 39 2.42 -6.55 10.46
CA LEU A 39 2.67 -6.69 11.88
C LEU A 39 2.78 -8.14 12.35
N THR A 40 1.93 -9.02 11.83
CA THR A 40 1.80 -10.41 12.30
C THR A 40 2.24 -11.44 11.26
N GLY A 41 2.28 -11.08 9.98
CA GLY A 41 2.49 -12.01 8.87
C GLY A 41 1.24 -12.81 8.51
N GLU A 42 0.10 -12.54 9.17
CA GLU A 42 -1.15 -13.25 8.97
C GLU A 42 -2.13 -12.44 8.10
N ALA A 43 -2.77 -13.12 7.16
CA ALA A 43 -3.83 -12.60 6.30
C ALA A 43 -4.45 -13.79 5.54
N PRO A 44 -5.66 -13.63 4.97
CA PRO A 44 -6.20 -14.59 4.02
C PRO A 44 -5.25 -14.83 2.84
N GLU A 45 -5.24 -16.04 2.29
CA GLU A 45 -4.27 -16.43 1.25
C GLU A 45 -4.33 -15.50 0.01
N GLU A 46 -5.53 -15.16 -0.44
CA GLU A 46 -5.74 -14.23 -1.57
C GLU A 46 -5.09 -12.86 -1.32
N VAL A 47 -5.19 -12.35 -0.09
CA VAL A 47 -4.60 -11.07 0.31
C VAL A 47 -3.08 -11.18 0.34
N LYS A 48 -2.54 -12.27 0.90
CA LYS A 48 -1.09 -12.53 0.93
C LYS A 48 -0.50 -12.59 -0.47
N GLU A 49 -1.11 -13.36 -1.36
CA GLU A 49 -0.68 -13.47 -2.76
C GLU A 49 -0.64 -12.11 -3.45
N LYS A 50 -1.67 -11.28 -3.21
CA LYS A 50 -1.77 -9.95 -3.79
C LYS A 50 -0.69 -9.00 -3.26
N ILE A 51 -0.49 -8.97 -1.94
CA ILE A 51 0.57 -8.19 -1.30
C ILE A 51 1.94 -8.61 -1.84
N MET A 52 2.24 -9.91 -1.89
CA MET A 52 3.51 -10.43 -2.38
C MET A 52 3.75 -10.09 -3.86
N LYS A 53 2.72 -10.23 -4.70
CA LYS A 53 2.80 -9.86 -6.12
C LYS A 53 3.09 -8.38 -6.30
N MET A 54 2.42 -7.51 -5.55
CA MET A 54 2.66 -6.06 -5.57
C MET A 54 4.05 -5.70 -5.07
N HIS A 55 4.49 -6.35 -3.98
CA HIS A 55 5.83 -6.17 -3.41
C HIS A 55 6.91 -6.54 -4.44
N LEU A 56 6.83 -7.72 -5.06
CA LEU A 56 7.79 -8.18 -6.07
C LEU A 56 7.80 -7.26 -7.30
N LYS A 57 6.63 -6.88 -7.82
CA LYS A 57 6.53 -5.99 -9.01
C LYS A 57 7.18 -4.62 -8.78
N SER A 58 7.19 -4.15 -7.54
CA SER A 58 7.72 -2.83 -7.15
C SER A 58 9.15 -2.86 -6.61
N GLU A 59 9.88 -3.99 -6.70
CA GLU A 59 11.27 -4.11 -6.23
C GLU A 59 12.18 -2.99 -6.75
N HIS A 60 12.07 -2.64 -8.03
CA HIS A 60 12.87 -1.58 -8.66
C HIS A 60 12.62 -0.18 -8.05
N LYS A 61 11.46 0.06 -7.41
CA LYS A 61 11.17 1.32 -6.71
C LYS A 61 11.89 1.41 -5.36
N ARG A 62 12.36 0.28 -4.81
CA ARG A 62 13.04 0.18 -3.52
C ARG A 62 14.55 -0.07 -3.63
N ARG A 63 15.06 -0.21 -4.85
CA ARG A 63 16.49 -0.40 -5.13
C ARG A 63 17.00 0.79 -5.93
N LEU A 64 18.31 1.04 -5.84
CA LEU A 64 18.95 1.99 -6.73
C LEU A 64 18.80 1.52 -8.18
N PRO A 65 18.75 2.45 -9.15
CA PRO A 65 18.77 2.10 -10.57
C PRO A 65 19.95 1.16 -10.87
N VAL A 66 19.68 0.14 -11.68
CA VAL A 66 20.73 -0.80 -12.09
C VAL A 66 21.81 -0.03 -12.86
N MET A 67 23.02 -0.02 -12.31
CA MET A 67 24.18 0.50 -13.02
C MET A 67 24.80 -0.64 -13.84
N PRO A 68 25.13 -0.40 -15.12
CA PRO A 68 25.82 -1.38 -15.91
C PRO A 68 27.26 -1.58 -15.40
N ASN A 69 27.75 -2.82 -15.46
CA ASN A 69 29.10 -3.19 -15.07
C ASN A 69 30.07 -2.90 -16.23
N PHE A 70 30.40 -1.63 -16.48
CA PHE A 70 31.49 -1.27 -17.39
C PHE A 70 32.30 -0.11 -16.82
#